data_AF-A0A318UD79-F1
#
_entry.id   AF-A0A318UD79-F1
#
_cell.length_a   1.000
_cell.length_b   1.000
_cell.length_c   1.000
_cell.angle_alpha   90.00
_cell.angle_beta   90.00
_cell.angle_gamma   90.00
#
_symmetry.space_group_name_H-M   'P 1'
#
loop_
_entity.id
_entity.type
_entity.pdbx_description
1 polymer ?
#
loop_
_entity_poly.entity_id
_entity_poly.type
_entity_poly.pdbx_seq_one_letter_code
_entity_poly.pdbx_strand_id
1 'polypeptide(L)'
;MIKVIVKNKIWSMKKIILMVCVLCLVHLRIQAQGKEQLQVLKKAKIGYEYVFGTWTAENEGETHLTYLGKFHASNGKTYQVMTSKWLWGLSKRATNRILIFDGQNRYLGNYMVSVADDLPYKMEKGKMWFKNTEECPNRSLFSVDLRQGVPEKIFIECSKGAGDEYVFEKG
;
A
#
# COMPACT_ATOMS: atom_id res chain seq x y z
N MET A 1 -17.01 21.74 55.91
CA MET A 1 -16.06 20.76 55.32
C MET A 1 -16.75 20.06 54.14
N ILE A 2 -16.00 19.60 53.12
CA ILE A 2 -16.46 18.82 51.93
C ILE A 2 -16.94 19.66 50.71
N LYS A 3 -16.01 20.24 49.94
CA LYS A 3 -16.24 20.68 48.55
C LYS A 3 -15.08 20.40 47.57
N VAL A 4 -14.01 19.74 48.02
CA VAL A 4 -12.75 19.63 47.25
C VAL A 4 -12.61 18.28 46.50
N ILE A 5 -13.30 17.23 46.92
CA ILE A 5 -13.07 15.86 46.41
C ILE A 5 -13.71 15.62 45.03
N VAL A 6 -14.78 16.34 44.67
CA VAL A 6 -15.56 16.08 43.44
C VAL A 6 -14.86 16.63 42.18
N LYS A 7 -14.17 17.77 42.26
CA LYS A 7 -13.51 18.38 41.09
C LYS A 7 -12.35 17.53 40.53
N ASN A 8 -11.57 16.88 41.39
CA ASN A 8 -10.45 16.02 40.97
C ASN A 8 -10.92 14.75 40.23
N LYS A 9 -12.05 14.17 40.65
CA LYS A 9 -12.59 12.95 40.03
C LYS A 9 -13.11 13.21 38.61
N ILE A 10 -13.74 14.37 38.39
CA ILE A 10 -14.25 14.79 37.08
C ILE A 10 -13.10 15.09 36.10
N TRP A 11 -12.01 15.70 36.58
CA TRP A 11 -10.81 15.95 35.77
C TRP A 11 -10.10 14.65 35.36
N SER A 12 -10.05 13.67 36.27
CA SER A 12 -9.50 12.34 36.00
C SER A 12 -10.34 11.55 34.98
N MET A 13 -11.67 11.55 35.10
CA MET A 13 -12.56 10.89 34.14
C MET A 13 -12.47 11.47 32.73
N LYS A 14 -12.30 12.81 32.59
CA LYS A 14 -12.10 13.45 31.28
C LYS A 14 -10.82 12.97 30.58
N LYS A 15 -9.73 12.75 31.34
CA LYS A 15 -8.48 12.20 30.79
C LYS A 15 -8.63 10.75 30.37
N ILE A 16 -9.35 9.94 31.14
CA ILE A 16 -9.62 8.54 30.80
C ILE A 16 -10.47 8.45 29.54
N ILE A 17 -11.55 9.23 29.44
CA ILE A 17 -12.40 9.28 28.23
C ILE A 17 -11.58 9.73 27.02
N LEU A 18 -10.75 10.76 27.16
CA LEU A 18 -9.87 11.22 26.09
C LEU A 18 -8.88 10.12 25.66
N MET A 19 -8.30 9.38 26.60
CA MET A 19 -7.34 8.30 26.32
C MET A 19 -8.02 7.10 25.64
N VAL A 20 -9.25 6.74 26.06
CA VAL A 20 -10.07 5.70 25.42
C VAL A 20 -10.48 6.14 24.01
N CYS A 21 -10.90 7.39 23.79
CA CYS A 21 -11.21 7.91 22.46
C CYS A 21 -9.98 7.90 21.53
N VAL A 22 -8.80 8.26 22.03
CA VAL A 22 -7.55 8.18 21.26
C VAL A 22 -7.21 6.73 20.90
N LEU A 23 -7.36 5.78 21.83
CA LEU A 23 -7.16 4.35 21.57
C LEU A 23 -8.14 3.79 20.54
N CYS A 24 -9.41 4.21 20.59
CA CYS A 24 -10.43 3.83 19.59
C CYS A 24 -10.10 4.36 18.18
N LEU A 25 -9.61 5.59 18.07
CA LEU A 25 -9.22 6.18 16.78
C LEU A 25 -8.01 5.48 16.15
N VAL A 26 -7.09 4.95 16.96
CA VAL A 26 -5.96 4.14 16.49
C VAL A 26 -6.44 2.78 15.97
N HIS A 27 -7.46 2.17 16.58
CA HIS A 27 -8.02 0.89 16.12
C HIS A 27 -8.83 1.02 14.83
N LEU A 28 -9.56 2.12 14.60
CA LEU A 28 -10.29 2.34 13.33
C LEU A 28 -9.35 2.38 12.11
N ARG A 29 -8.17 3.00 12.25
CA ARG A 29 -7.17 3.06 11.16
C ARG A 29 -6.66 1.68 10.74
N ILE A 30 -6.68 0.69 11.64
CA ILE A 30 -6.22 -0.67 11.38
C ILE A 30 -7.29 -1.46 10.58
N GLN A 31 -8.58 -1.12 10.72
CA GLN A 31 -9.66 -1.84 10.02
C GLN A 31 -9.77 -1.51 8.52
N ALA A 32 -9.22 -0.40 8.05
CA ALA A 32 -9.20 -0.06 6.62
C ALA A 32 -8.20 -0.91 5.81
N GLN A 33 -7.25 -1.57 6.48
CA GLN A 33 -6.22 -2.37 5.83
C GLN A 33 -6.64 -3.83 5.66
N GLY A 34 -6.42 -4.39 4.46
CA GLY A 34 -6.79 -5.78 4.15
C GLY A 34 -6.01 -6.78 4.99
N LYS A 35 -6.70 -7.78 5.56
CA LYS A 35 -6.09 -8.84 6.38
C LYS A 35 -4.98 -9.58 5.62
N GLU A 36 -5.14 -9.81 4.32
CA GLU A 36 -4.19 -10.51 3.46
C GLU A 36 -2.89 -9.72 3.27
N GLN A 37 -2.98 -8.41 3.01
CA GLN A 37 -1.82 -7.51 2.89
C GLN A 37 -0.97 -7.56 4.16
N LEU A 38 -1.61 -7.50 5.33
CA LEU A 38 -0.91 -7.58 6.61
C LEU A 38 -0.24 -8.94 6.81
N GLN A 39 -0.85 -10.05 6.37
CA GLN A 39 -0.22 -11.38 6.42
C GLN A 39 1.05 -11.41 5.56
N VAL A 40 1.01 -10.87 4.34
CA VAL A 40 2.17 -10.80 3.44
C VAL A 40 3.27 -9.92 4.03
N LEU A 41 2.94 -8.73 4.54
CA LEU A 41 3.90 -7.82 5.17
C LEU A 41 4.59 -8.46 6.38
N LYS A 42 3.85 -9.20 7.22
CA LYS A 42 4.42 -9.90 8.39
C LYS A 42 5.40 -11.00 7.99
N LYS A 43 5.17 -11.68 6.85
CA LYS A 43 6.11 -12.68 6.32
C LYS A 43 7.37 -12.03 5.74
N ALA A 44 7.26 -10.79 5.25
CA ALA A 44 8.36 -9.97 4.73
C ALA A 44 9.24 -10.65 3.66
N LYS A 45 8.72 -11.67 2.96
CA LYS A 45 9.45 -12.39 1.91
C LYS A 45 9.37 -11.60 0.60
N ILE A 46 10.49 -10.98 0.24
CA ILE A 46 10.60 -10.13 -0.95
C ILE A 46 10.48 -10.99 -2.23
N GLY A 47 9.70 -10.49 -3.20
CA GLY A 47 9.57 -11.06 -4.54
C GLY A 47 8.75 -12.35 -4.62
N TYR A 48 8.20 -12.83 -3.49
CA TYR A 48 7.34 -14.00 -3.48
C TYR A 48 5.87 -13.59 -3.63
N GLU A 49 5.18 -14.22 -4.59
CA GLU A 49 3.75 -14.00 -4.83
C GLU A 49 2.91 -14.89 -3.89
N TYR A 50 1.98 -14.26 -3.18
CA TYR A 50 0.95 -14.92 -2.40
C TYR A 50 -0.39 -14.79 -3.11
N VAL A 51 -1.06 -15.92 -3.31
CA VAL A 51 -2.40 -15.98 -3.91
C VAL A 51 -3.42 -16.26 -2.80
N PHE A 52 -4.45 -15.43 -2.75
CA PHE A 52 -5.57 -15.56 -1.82
C PHE A 52 -6.87 -15.75 -2.59
N GLY A 53 -7.68 -16.71 -2.13
CA GLY A 53 -8.86 -17.15 -2.87
C GLY A 53 -8.49 -18.04 -4.05
N THR A 54 -9.48 -18.31 -4.87
CA THR A 54 -9.35 -19.03 -6.13
C THR A 54 -10.46 -18.50 -7.01
N TRP A 55 -10.10 -17.97 -8.18
CA TRP A 55 -11.11 -17.46 -9.08
C TRP A 55 -11.88 -18.63 -9.66
N THR A 56 -13.19 -18.66 -9.40
CA THR A 56 -14.15 -19.57 -10.02
C THR A 56 -15.35 -18.77 -10.50
N ALA A 57 -16.22 -19.36 -11.33
CA ALA A 57 -17.45 -18.69 -11.77
C ALA A 57 -18.39 -18.35 -10.60
N GLU A 58 -18.23 -19.01 -9.46
CA GLU A 58 -19.07 -18.87 -8.26
C GLU A 58 -18.43 -17.96 -7.19
N ASN A 59 -17.09 -17.98 -7.07
CA ASN A 59 -16.35 -17.23 -6.05
C ASN A 59 -15.82 -15.88 -6.58
N GLU A 60 -15.69 -15.76 -7.91
CA GLU A 60 -15.40 -14.54 -8.69
C GLU A 60 -14.31 -13.61 -8.12
N GLY A 61 -13.34 -14.16 -7.37
CA GLY A 61 -12.37 -13.37 -6.62
C GLY A 61 -11.06 -14.11 -6.36
N GLU A 62 -9.95 -13.52 -6.76
CA GLU A 62 -8.59 -14.00 -6.51
C GLU A 62 -7.64 -12.82 -6.38
N THR A 63 -6.84 -12.79 -5.32
CA THR A 63 -5.92 -11.69 -5.04
C THR A 63 -4.48 -12.20 -5.04
N HIS A 64 -3.66 -11.64 -5.92
CA HIS A 64 -2.21 -11.87 -5.96
C HIS A 64 -1.50 -10.69 -5.31
N LEU A 65 -0.70 -10.97 -4.29
CA LEU A 65 0.08 -9.98 -3.56
C LEU A 65 1.56 -10.32 -3.59
N THR A 66 2.40 -9.37 -4.01
CA THR A 66 3.86 -9.53 -3.98
C THR A 66 4.50 -8.38 -3.21
N TYR A 67 5.19 -8.71 -2.12
CA TYR A 67 5.97 -7.72 -1.38
C TYR A 67 7.29 -7.44 -2.10
N LEU A 68 7.55 -6.17 -2.43
CA LEU A 68 8.76 -5.78 -3.16
C LEU A 68 9.90 -5.32 -2.25
N GLY A 69 9.59 -4.98 -0.99
CA GLY A 69 10.58 -4.56 0.00
C GLY A 69 10.26 -3.21 0.62
N LYS A 70 11.23 -2.70 1.38
CA LYS A 70 11.17 -1.42 2.08
C LYS A 70 12.28 -0.48 1.64
N PHE A 71 12.05 0.82 1.78
CA PHE A 71 13.07 1.84 1.54
C PHE A 71 13.00 2.95 2.60
N HIS A 72 14.14 3.60 2.81
CA HIS A 72 14.27 4.78 3.66
C HIS A 72 14.34 6.01 2.75
N ALA A 73 13.41 6.94 2.94
CA ALA A 73 13.40 8.19 2.21
C ALA A 73 14.25 9.26 2.91
N SER A 74 14.70 10.26 2.16
CA SER A 74 15.44 11.43 2.64
C SER A 74 14.66 12.23 3.69
N ASN A 75 13.32 12.15 3.65
CA ASN A 75 12.43 12.78 4.64
C ASN A 75 12.40 12.05 6.00
N GLY A 76 13.27 11.05 6.23
CA GLY A 76 13.38 10.30 7.47
C GLY A 76 12.33 9.21 7.67
N LYS A 77 11.38 9.06 6.73
CA LYS A 77 10.33 8.04 6.80
C LYS A 77 10.78 6.75 6.14
N THR A 78 10.28 5.64 6.68
CA THR A 78 10.42 4.31 6.06
C THR A 78 9.11 3.94 5.41
N TYR A 79 9.20 3.42 4.20
CA TYR A 79 8.07 2.99 3.40
C TYR A 79 8.27 1.56 2.92
N GLN A 80 7.17 0.94 2.55
CA GLN A 80 7.08 -0.44 2.09
C GLN A 80 6.22 -0.50 0.83
N VAL A 81 6.64 -1.31 -0.13
CA VAL A 81 5.99 -1.41 -1.44
C VAL A 81 5.51 -2.84 -1.65
N MET A 82 4.27 -2.98 -2.12
CA MET A 82 3.67 -4.24 -2.49
C MET A 82 2.89 -4.04 -3.78
N THR A 83 2.86 -5.04 -4.66
CA THR A 83 1.96 -5.07 -5.79
C THR A 83 0.73 -5.91 -5.45
N SER A 84 -0.42 -5.49 -5.99
CA SER A 84 -1.69 -6.17 -5.84
C SER A 84 -2.34 -6.31 -7.20
N LYS A 85 -2.73 -7.53 -7.55
CA LYS A 85 -3.59 -7.83 -8.69
C LYS A 85 -4.82 -8.56 -8.15
N TRP A 86 -5.96 -7.88 -8.18
CA TRP A 86 -7.23 -8.47 -7.79
C TRP A 86 -8.01 -8.85 -9.04
N LEU A 87 -8.18 -10.14 -9.25
CA LEU A 87 -9.01 -10.69 -10.32
C LEU A 87 -10.44 -10.81 -9.81
N TRP A 88 -11.39 -10.26 -10.56
CA TRP A 88 -12.78 -10.20 -10.15
C TRP A 88 -13.77 -10.29 -11.30
N GLY A 89 -14.98 -10.72 -10.95
CA GLY A 89 -16.13 -10.80 -11.84
C GLY A 89 -16.02 -11.95 -12.85
N LEU A 90 -17.15 -12.22 -13.52
CA LEU A 90 -17.28 -13.27 -14.54
C LEU A 90 -16.30 -13.14 -15.72
N SER A 91 -15.95 -11.91 -16.11
CA SER A 91 -15.00 -11.66 -17.20
C SER A 91 -13.53 -11.73 -16.75
N LYS A 92 -13.26 -12.10 -15.49
CA LYS A 92 -11.92 -12.16 -14.90
C LYS A 92 -11.14 -10.84 -15.09
N ARG A 93 -11.81 -9.71 -14.80
CA ARG A 93 -11.18 -8.38 -14.85
C ARG A 93 -10.11 -8.28 -13.79
N ALA A 94 -9.12 -7.40 -14.00
CA ALA A 94 -8.05 -7.17 -13.04
C ALA A 94 -8.07 -5.72 -12.55
N THR A 95 -7.97 -5.54 -11.24
CA THR A 95 -7.61 -4.26 -10.62
C THR A 95 -6.18 -4.36 -10.12
N ASN A 96 -5.30 -3.57 -10.72
CA ASN A 96 -3.87 -3.58 -10.43
C ASN A 96 -3.50 -2.36 -9.59
N ARG A 97 -2.76 -2.57 -8.51
CA ARG A 97 -2.34 -1.50 -7.60
C ARG A 97 -0.90 -1.67 -7.15
N ILE A 98 -0.19 -0.56 -7.07
CA ILE A 98 1.06 -0.43 -6.32
C ILE A 98 0.68 0.11 -4.94
N LEU A 99 0.71 -0.74 -3.92
CA LEU A 99 0.33 -0.42 -2.57
C LEU A 99 1.53 0.11 -1.78
N ILE A 100 1.32 1.22 -1.07
CA ILE A 100 2.33 1.84 -0.22
C ILE A 100 1.91 1.75 1.24
N PHE A 101 2.84 1.26 2.07
CA PHE A 101 2.69 1.22 3.53
C PHE A 101 3.83 1.99 4.19
N ASP A 102 3.65 2.40 5.43
CA ASP A 102 4.76 2.90 6.23
C ASP A 102 5.58 1.78 6.89
N GLY A 103 6.63 2.15 7.61
CA GLY A 103 7.48 1.23 8.36
C GLY A 103 6.79 0.48 9.51
N GLN A 104 5.56 0.84 9.87
CA GLN A 104 4.72 0.12 10.85
C GLN A 104 3.66 -0.76 10.17
N ASN A 105 3.82 -1.06 8.87
CA ASN A 105 2.87 -1.82 8.05
C ASN A 105 1.51 -1.13 7.86
N ARG A 106 1.35 0.16 8.17
CA ARG A 106 0.06 0.85 7.98
C ARG A 106 -0.10 1.26 6.53
N TYR A 107 -1.24 0.95 5.92
CA TYR A 107 -1.56 1.36 4.56
C TYR A 107 -1.63 2.88 4.46
N LEU A 108 -0.95 3.45 3.45
CA LEU A 108 -0.91 4.89 3.19
C LEU A 108 -1.71 5.30 1.95
N GLY A 109 -1.85 4.38 0.99
CA GLY A 109 -2.45 4.66 -0.30
C GLY A 109 -1.87 3.80 -1.42
N ASN A 110 -2.25 4.12 -2.65
CA ASN A 110 -1.88 3.33 -3.81
C ASN A 110 -1.79 4.15 -5.10
N TYR A 111 -1.10 3.58 -6.09
CA TYR A 111 -1.28 3.93 -7.49
C TYR A 111 -2.12 2.83 -8.14
N MET A 112 -3.28 3.17 -8.70
CA MET A 112 -4.07 2.25 -9.51
C MET A 112 -3.52 2.27 -10.94
N VAL A 113 -2.92 1.16 -11.37
CA VAL A 113 -2.33 1.05 -12.70
C VAL A 113 -3.28 0.33 -13.66
N SER A 114 -3.28 0.73 -14.93
CA SER A 114 -4.27 0.27 -15.91
C SER A 114 -4.06 -1.20 -16.27
N VAL A 115 -2.80 -1.61 -16.48
CA VAL A 115 -2.42 -2.96 -16.90
C VAL A 115 -1.50 -3.62 -15.88
N ALA A 116 -1.54 -4.95 -15.79
CA ALA A 116 -0.71 -5.70 -14.86
C ALA A 116 0.79 -5.56 -15.13
N ASP A 117 1.14 -5.28 -16.39
CA ASP A 117 2.50 -5.09 -16.87
C ASP A 117 3.14 -3.78 -16.39
N ASP A 118 2.33 -2.84 -15.89
CA ASP A 118 2.77 -1.62 -15.23
C ASP A 118 3.01 -1.81 -13.73
N LEU A 119 2.89 -3.04 -13.22
CA LEU A 119 3.32 -3.33 -11.86
C LEU A 119 4.86 -3.49 -11.81
N PRO A 120 5.54 -2.85 -10.85
CA PRO A 120 6.97 -3.04 -10.67
C PRO A 120 7.25 -4.47 -10.19
N TYR A 121 8.40 -5.01 -10.59
CA TYR A 121 8.77 -6.39 -10.24
C TYR A 121 9.79 -6.47 -9.10
N LYS A 122 10.47 -5.36 -8.79
CA LYS A 122 11.41 -5.28 -7.66
C LYS A 122 11.60 -3.86 -7.16
N MET A 123 12.05 -3.78 -5.91
CA MET A 123 12.69 -2.59 -5.36
C MET A 123 14.20 -2.79 -5.30
N GLU A 124 14.96 -1.78 -5.67
CA GLU A 124 16.41 -1.77 -5.48
C GLU A 124 16.89 -0.34 -5.24
N LYS A 125 17.64 -0.12 -4.15
CA LYS A 125 18.22 1.19 -3.77
C LYS A 125 17.19 2.34 -3.76
N GLY A 126 15.97 2.07 -3.27
CA GLY A 126 14.90 3.06 -3.19
C GLY A 126 14.20 3.36 -4.51
N LYS A 127 14.45 2.56 -5.55
CA LYS A 127 13.80 2.67 -6.86
C LYS A 127 12.89 1.47 -7.13
N MET A 128 11.71 1.74 -7.68
CA MET A 128 10.81 0.73 -8.26
C MET A 128 11.27 0.44 -9.68
N TRP A 129 11.48 -0.83 -10.02
CA TRP A 129 11.89 -1.25 -11.37
C TRP A 129 10.74 -1.97 -12.08
N PHE A 130 10.58 -1.65 -13.36
CA PHE A 130 9.51 -2.18 -14.21
C PHE A 130 10.11 -3.07 -15.30
N LYS A 131 9.37 -4.08 -15.74
CA LYS A 131 9.81 -4.99 -16.81
C LYS A 131 9.47 -4.39 -18.17
N ASN A 132 10.28 -4.72 -19.17
CA ASN A 132 9.87 -4.58 -20.55
C ASN A 132 8.82 -5.63 -20.86
N THR A 133 7.89 -5.25 -21.73
CA THR A 133 6.85 -6.14 -22.25
C THR A 133 6.84 -6.06 -23.76
N GLU A 134 6.11 -6.96 -24.41
CA GLU A 134 5.98 -6.93 -25.87
C GLU A 134 5.28 -5.63 -26.33
N GLU A 135 4.32 -5.13 -25.54
CA GLU A 135 3.62 -3.87 -25.77
C GLU A 135 4.50 -2.65 -25.48
N CYS A 136 5.43 -2.77 -24.51
CA CYS A 136 6.37 -1.73 -24.12
C CYS A 136 7.83 -2.22 -24.23
N PRO A 137 8.34 -2.46 -25.46
CA PRO A 137 9.64 -3.10 -25.67
C PRO A 137 10.80 -2.16 -25.31
N ASN A 138 10.55 -0.85 -25.31
CA ASN A 138 11.55 0.20 -25.09
C ASN A 138 11.70 0.62 -23.62
N ARG A 139 11.03 -0.06 -22.68
CA ARG A 139 11.09 0.24 -21.24
C ARG A 139 12.41 -0.18 -20.56
N SER A 140 13.45 -0.53 -21.33
CA SER A 140 14.67 -1.14 -20.77
C SER A 140 15.32 -0.21 -19.75
N LEU A 141 15.42 -0.70 -18.50
CA LEU A 141 15.98 0.03 -17.35
C LEU A 141 15.11 1.18 -16.81
N PHE A 142 13.81 1.20 -17.10
CA PHE A 142 12.89 2.16 -16.49
C PHE A 142 12.73 1.91 -14.98
N SER A 143 12.87 2.99 -14.21
CA SER A 143 12.66 2.96 -12.78
C SER A 143 12.08 4.28 -12.27
N VAL A 144 11.27 4.18 -11.23
CA VAL A 144 10.75 5.34 -10.50
C VAL A 144 11.50 5.46 -9.18
N ASP A 145 12.10 6.62 -8.94
CA ASP A 145 12.87 6.90 -7.74
C ASP A 145 11.98 7.40 -6.60
N LEU A 146 11.93 6.64 -5.51
CA LEU A 146 11.13 6.95 -4.33
C LEU A 146 11.96 7.54 -3.19
N ARG A 147 13.26 7.80 -3.38
CA ARG A 147 14.16 8.24 -2.30
C ARG A 147 13.76 9.57 -1.67
N GLN A 148 13.00 10.41 -2.37
CA GLN A 148 12.47 11.68 -1.84
C GLN A 148 11.11 11.51 -1.11
N GLY A 149 10.59 10.29 -1.04
CA GLY A 149 9.26 9.97 -0.51
C GLY A 149 8.35 9.41 -1.59
N VAL A 150 7.07 9.29 -1.24
CA VAL A 150 6.03 8.79 -2.16
C VAL A 150 5.56 9.97 -3.02
N PRO A 151 5.83 9.98 -4.34
CA PRO A 151 5.45 11.09 -5.19
C PRO A 151 3.94 11.15 -5.40
N GLU A 152 3.38 12.34 -5.60
CA GLU A 152 1.93 12.46 -5.86
C GLU A 152 1.51 11.83 -7.19
N LYS A 153 2.47 11.73 -8.13
CA LYS A 153 2.28 11.14 -9.44
C LYS A 153 3.51 10.35 -9.84
N ILE A 154 3.30 9.30 -10.63
CA ILE A 154 4.37 8.58 -11.32
C ILE A 154 4.02 8.54 -12.81
N PHE A 155 5.02 8.68 -13.66
CA PHE A 155 4.86 8.48 -15.10
C PHE A 155 5.59 7.18 -15.45
N ILE A 156 4.87 6.18 -15.94
CA ILE A 156 5.45 4.90 -16.37
C ILE A 156 5.61 4.95 -17.88
N GLU A 157 6.85 5.09 -18.32
CA GLU A 157 7.20 5.18 -19.74
C GLU A 157 7.06 3.82 -20.42
N CYS A 158 6.44 3.79 -21.61
CA CYS A 158 6.29 2.59 -22.45
C CYS A 158 7.15 2.69 -23.71
N SER A 159 7.25 3.89 -24.29
CA SER A 159 8.09 4.24 -25.43
C SER A 159 8.70 5.63 -25.22
N LYS A 160 9.67 6.03 -26.05
CA LYS A 160 10.46 7.25 -25.85
C LYS A 160 9.56 8.51 -25.73
N GLY A 161 9.37 8.98 -24.50
CA GLY A 161 8.54 10.13 -24.14
C GLY A 161 7.03 9.87 -24.07
N ALA A 162 6.57 8.62 -24.17
CA ALA A 162 5.15 8.26 -24.12
C ALA A 162 4.86 7.08 -23.19
N GLY A 163 3.74 7.17 -22.49
CA GLY A 163 3.35 6.23 -21.44
C GLY A 163 2.20 6.81 -20.62
N ASP A 164 2.01 6.25 -19.44
CA ASP A 164 0.86 6.55 -18.60
C ASP A 164 1.27 7.28 -17.31
N GLU A 165 0.47 8.28 -16.93
CA GLU A 165 0.59 8.96 -15.65
C GLU A 165 -0.40 8.36 -14.65
N TYR A 166 0.10 7.99 -13.47
CA TYR A 166 -0.70 7.44 -12.38
C TYR A 166 -0.61 8.34 -11.14
N VAL A 167 -1.75 8.65 -10.56
CA VAL A 167 -1.87 9.52 -9.38
C VAL A 167 -1.92 8.68 -8.11
N PHE A 168 -1.25 9.16 -7.06
CA PHE A 168 -1.29 8.54 -5.75
C PHE A 168 -2.62 8.85 -5.04
N GLU A 169 -3.40 7.81 -4.78
CA GLU A 169 -4.63 7.89 -4.01
C GLU A 169 -4.37 7.56 -2.54
N LYS A 170 -4.58 8.54 -1.66
CA LYS A 170 -4.43 8.36 -0.21
C LYS A 170 -5.52 7.44 0.36
N GLY A 171 -5.11 6.55 1.25
CA GLY A 171 -5.98 5.64 2.00
C GLY A 171 -6.51 6.17 3.32
#